data_AF-K1XNL5-F1
#
_entry.id   AF-K1XNL5-F1
#
_cell.length_a   1.000
_cell.length_b   1.000
_cell.length_c   1.000
_cell.angle_alpha   90.00
_cell.angle_beta   90.00
_cell.angle_gamma   90.00
#
_symmetry.space_group_name_H-M   'P 1'
#
loop_
_entity.id
_entity.type
_entity.pdbx_description
1 polymer ?
#
loop_
_entity_poly.entity_id
_entity_poly.type
_entity_poly.pdbx_seq_one_letter_code
_entity_poly.pdbx_strand_id
1 'polypeptide(L)' 'NEFHVDTIFQGKKIKVSYFNPMKLSYGAYSIEKILSENAPIKAEIDSDSAIIAKKDLLDIKEPVNLKIFLQKK' A
#
# COMPACT_ATOMS: atom_id res chain seq x y z
N ASN A 1 2.62 -8.79 -12.92
CA ASN A 1 1.52 -8.89 -11.94
C ASN A 1 1.73 -7.98 -10.73
N GLU A 2 2.71 -7.08 -10.79
CA GLU A 2 2.88 -6.00 -9.81
C GLU A 2 2.88 -4.66 -10.55
N PHE A 3 2.20 -3.68 -9.97
CA PHE A 3 2.20 -2.30 -10.44
C PHE A 3 2.84 -1.43 -9.35
N HIS A 4 3.81 -0.61 -9.72
CA HIS A 4 4.55 0.20 -8.77
C HIS A 4 4.28 1.69 -9.00
N VAL A 5 4.15 2.43 -7.90
CA VAL A 5 4.03 3.88 -7.89
C VAL A 5 5.05 4.42 -6.90
N ASP A 6 5.99 5.20 -7.40
CA ASP A 6 6.87 6.02 -6.57
C ASP A 6 6.22 7.39 -6.38
N THR A 7 6.10 7.84 -5.14
CA THR A 7 5.50 9.12 -4.77
C THR A 7 6.24 9.77 -3.61
N ILE A 8 5.96 11.04 -3.36
CA ILE A 8 6.49 11.80 -2.23
C ILE A 8 5.31 12.28 -1.38
N PHE A 9 5.35 11.98 -0.08
CA PHE A 9 4.36 12.45 0.88
C PHE A 9 5.05 13.02 2.11
N GLN A 10 4.74 14.27 2.47
CA GLN A 10 5.34 14.97 3.62
C GLN A 10 6.89 14.97 3.58
N GLY A 11 7.47 15.10 2.38
CA GLY A 11 8.92 15.07 2.19
C GLY A 11 9.54 13.67 2.13
N LYS A 12 8.76 12.62 2.44
CA LYS A 12 9.24 11.23 2.42
C LYS A 12 9.00 10.55 1.09
N LYS A 13 10.01 9.84 0.59
CA LYS A 13 9.83 8.93 -0.56
C LYS A 13 9.02 7.72 -0.14
N ILE A 14 7.91 7.46 -0.82
CA ILE A 14 7.06 6.30 -0.62
C ILE A 14 7.01 5.50 -1.93
N LYS A 15 7.32 4.21 -1.83
CA LYS A 15 7.16 3.25 -2.92
C LYS A 15 5.98 2.34 -2.62
N VAL A 16 4.95 2.42 -3.45
CA VAL A 16 3.74 1.60 -3.32
C VAL A 16 3.76 0.53 -4.41
N SER A 17 3.59 -0.73 -4.02
CA SER A 17 3.56 -1.87 -4.93
C SER A 17 2.22 -2.59 -4.78
N TYR A 18 1.45 -2.68 -5.86
CA TYR A 18 0.18 -3.41 -5.91
C TYR A 18 0.39 -4.80 -6.49
N PHE A 19 0.19 -5.83 -5.68
CA PHE A 19 0.27 -7.22 -6.08
C PHE A 19 -1.10 -7.72 -6.54
N ASN A 20 -1.24 -7.96 -7.84
CA ASN A 20 -2.47 -8.45 -8.48
C ASN A 20 -2.19 -9.79 -9.19
N PRO A 21 -2.12 -10.91 -8.45
CA PRO A 21 -1.75 -12.21 -9.03
C PRO A 21 -2.82 -12.75 -10.00
N MET A 22 -4.08 -12.37 -9.79
CA MET A 22 -5.24 -12.82 -10.56
C MET A 22 -5.54 -11.95 -11.79
N LYS A 23 -4.75 -10.89 -12.05
CA LYS A 23 -4.98 -9.91 -13.14
C LYS A 23 -6.40 -9.32 -13.14
N LEU A 24 -6.93 -9.04 -11.95
CA LEU A 24 -8.25 -8.46 -11.77
C LEU A 24 -8.32 -7.07 -12.42
N SER A 25 -9.38 -6.81 -13.17
CA SER A 25 -9.66 -5.49 -13.73
C SER A 25 -10.02 -4.48 -12.62
N TYR A 26 -9.94 -3.19 -12.94
CA TYR A 26 -10.39 -2.14 -12.04
C TYR A 26 -11.84 -2.39 -11.59
N GLY A 27 -12.10 -2.28 -10.28
CA GLY A 27 -13.40 -2.56 -9.67
C GLY A 27 -13.71 -4.04 -9.41
N ALA A 28 -12.89 -4.98 -9.92
CA ALA A 28 -13.06 -6.42 -9.68
C ALA A 28 -12.22 -6.95 -8.51
N TYR A 29 -11.54 -6.06 -7.78
CA TYR A 29 -10.67 -6.41 -6.65
C TYR A 29 -11.05 -5.65 -5.38
N SER A 30 -10.75 -6.25 -4.24
CA SER A 30 -10.68 -5.61 -2.93
C SER A 30 -9.25 -5.70 -2.38
N ILE A 31 -8.92 -4.87 -1.40
CA ILE A 31 -7.64 -4.93 -0.71
C ILE A 31 -7.70 -6.07 0.33
N GLU A 32 -6.80 -7.04 0.20
CA GLU A 32 -6.65 -8.14 1.17
C GLU A 32 -5.87 -7.69 2.40
N LYS A 33 -4.68 -7.10 2.17
CA LYS A 33 -3.76 -6.65 3.22
C LYS A 33 -2.75 -5.65 2.69
N ILE A 34 -2.19 -4.88 3.61
CA ILE A 34 -1.07 -3.98 3.36
C ILE A 34 0.08 -4.36 4.29
N LEU A 35 1.27 -4.52 3.71
CA LEU A 35 2.50 -4.75 4.43
C LEU A 35 3.46 -3.59 4.19
N SER A 36 4.26 -3.25 5.19
CA SER A 36 5.43 -2.39 5.01
C SER A 36 6.69 -3.18 5.29
N GLU A 37 7.65 -3.12 4.37
CA GLU A 37 8.85 -3.97 4.43
C GLU A 37 9.90 -3.45 5.40
N ASN A 38 9.87 -2.15 5.69
CA ASN A 38 10.89 -1.48 6.48
C ASN A 38 10.35 -0.72 7.70
N ALA A 39 9.05 -0.87 8.00
CA ALA A 39 8.44 -0.35 9.21
C ALA A 39 7.13 -1.05 9.58
N PRO A 40 6.75 -1.07 10.86
CA PRO A 40 5.42 -1.48 11.29
C PRO A 40 4.41 -0.36 10.99
N ILE A 41 3.79 -0.39 9.81
CA ILE A 41 2.68 0.51 9.46
C ILE A 41 1.36 -0.20 9.73
N LYS A 42 0.44 0.48 10.42
CA LYS A 42 -0.95 0.06 10.51
C LYS A 42 -1.74 0.76 9.41
N ALA A 43 -2.51 -0.03 8.66
CA ALA A 43 -3.45 0.48 7.67
C ALA A 43 -4.85 0.02 8.06
N GLU A 44 -5.79 0.96 8.05
CA GLU A 44 -7.22 0.67 8.15
C GLU A 44 -7.72 0.37 6.74
N ILE A 45 -8.21 -0.84 6.51
CA ILE A 45 -8.66 -1.30 5.19
C ILE A 45 -10.19 -1.24 5.17
N ASP A 46 -10.71 -0.46 4.22
CA ASP A 46 -12.07 -0.56 3.71
C ASP A 46 -12.00 -1.34 2.38
N SER A 47 -13.02 -2.11 2.01
CA SER A 47 -12.97 -3.07 0.88
C SER A 47 -12.16 -2.58 -0.32
N ASP A 48 -12.40 -1.34 -0.74
CA ASP A 48 -11.83 -0.76 -1.96
C ASP A 48 -10.73 0.30 -1.67
N SER A 49 -10.44 0.62 -0.41
CA SER A 49 -9.50 1.68 -0.04
C SER A 49 -8.78 1.40 1.28
N ALA A 50 -7.62 2.03 1.51
CA ALA A 50 -6.95 1.90 2.79
C ALA A 50 -6.41 3.24 3.26
N ILE A 51 -6.46 3.45 4.57
CA ILE A 51 -6.02 4.66 5.23
C ILE A 51 -4.83 4.32 6.11
N ILE A 52 -3.73 5.03 5.91
CA ILE A 52 -2.55 5.00 6.77
C ILE A 52 -2.48 6.32 7.52
N ALA A 53 -2.43 6.27 8.85
CA ALA A 53 -2.37 7.47 9.66
C ALA A 53 -1.05 8.21 9.42
N LYS A 54 -1.12 9.53 9.22
CA LYS A 54 0.07 10.38 8.98
C LYS A 54 1.15 10.19 10.06
N LYS A 55 0.75 10.03 11.32
CA LYS A 55 1.65 9.84 12.46
C LYS A 55 2.55 8.61 12.30
N ASP A 56 2.04 7.55 11.69
CA ASP A 56 2.77 6.29 11.55
C ASP A 56 3.90 6.42 10.52
N LEU A 57 3.85 7.42 9.63
CA LEU A 57 4.87 7.69 8.62
C LEU A 57 6.02 8.57 9.12
N LEU A 58 5.85 9.32 10.21
CA LEU A 58 6.79 10.35 10.65
C LEU A 58 8.14 9.79 11.09
N ASP A 59 8.16 8.62 11.74
CA ASP A 59 9.38 8.03 12.30
C ASP A 59 10.06 6.99 11.39
N ILE A 60 9.49 6.73 10.22
CA ILE A 60 9.97 5.67 9.31
C ILE A 60 11.18 6.14 8.49
N LYS A 61 12.21 5.28 8.42
CA LYS A 61 13.36 5.48 7.52
C LYS A 61 12.94 5.37 6.06
N GLU A 62 13.40 6.32 5.26
CA GLU A 62 13.09 6.36 3.83
C GLU A 62 13.95 5.39 3.00
N PRO A 63 13.43 4.90 1.86
CA PRO A 63 12.07 5.10 1.35
C PRO A 63 11.05 4.18 2.06
N VAL A 64 9.84 4.67 2.35
CA VAL A 64 8.76 3.83 2.91
C VAL A 64 8.28 2.86 1.84
N ASN A 65 8.48 1.55 2.03
CA ASN A 65 8.03 0.53 1.09
C ASN A 65 6.68 -0.03 1.55
N LEU A 66 5.65 0.12 0.73
CA LEU A 66 4.29 -0.39 0.94
C LEU A 66 3.97 -1.44 -0.12
N LYS A 67 3.49 -2.61 0.32
CA LYS A 67 2.97 -3.68 -0.53
C LYS A 67 1.49 -3.90 -0.25
N ILE A 68 0.66 -3.69 -1.27
CA ILE A 68 -0.79 -3.83 -1.23
C ILE A 68 -1.15 -5.10 -1.99
N PHE A 69 -1.83 -6.03 -1.32
CA PHE A 69 -2.27 -7.29 -1.92
C PHE A 69 -3.72 -7.17 -2.34
N LEU A 70 -4.01 -7.49 -3.60
CA LEU A 70 -5.36 -7.45 -4.17
C LEU A 70 -5.93 -8.86 -4.28
N GLN A 71 -7.19 -9.00 -3.88
CA GLN A 71 -7.97 -10.24 -3.99
C GLN A 71 -9.27 -10.00 -4.75
N LYS A 72 -9.91 -11.08 -5.21
CA LYS A 72 -11.23 -10.99 -5.84
C LYS A 72 -12.25 -10.48 -4.81
N LYS A 73 -13.04 -9.46 -5.21
CA LYS A 73 -14.13 -8.92 -4.40
C LYS A 73 -15.26 -9.94 -4.20
#